data_AF-A0A9D6XC48-F1
#
_entry.id   AF-A0A9D6XC48-F1
#
_cell.length_a   1.000
_cell.length_b   1.000
_cell.length_c   1.000
_cell.angle_alpha   90.00
_cell.angle_beta   90.00
_cell.angle_gamma   90.00
#
_symmetry.space_group_name_H-M   'P 1'
#
loop_
_entity.id
_entity.type
_entity.pdbx_description
1 polymer ?
#
loop_
_entity_poly.entity_id
_entity_poly.type
_entity_poly.pdbx_seq_one_letter_code
_entity_poly.pdbx_strand_id
1 'polypeptide(L)'
;MRRKIRQIVAVLGIGAVLTTGLPVGAQDVAQKAIGFYMTVIGKTTVAHAGRPPVTVPVKLRANVYFKDVIETQAAARAKALFEDDSLLTVGENSRVEVSEYIYDPSNNRRSAVLRLVQGKARALVGRLFVGLGSRFEVHTPTASTAARGTYFVVWIEENSSGKLGKNETGGTGIANIGGSGIVAFTSGGRTVDVPPQTFSFAKAGDPPSPPAPLSDNVPASVTAAIADTEVADTPTSELPGQVAAAVGQAPSLLVAESSALLSTSNLSTLTLPTSTLASVQASLTPPPVVSGSGLNAVIGTLGVGGGLPGGICVGSICLPKLP
;
A
#
# COMPACT_ATOMS: atom_id res chain seq x y z
N MET A 1 -26.67 -97.30 5.14
CA MET A 1 -25.21 -97.02 5.22
C MET A 1 -24.80 -96.04 4.11
N ARG A 2 -23.63 -95.38 4.26
CA ARG A 2 -22.65 -94.89 3.23
C ARG A 2 -22.98 -95.25 1.75
N ARG A 3 -22.89 -94.40 0.70
CA ARG A 3 -22.28 -93.06 0.37
C ARG A 3 -23.24 -92.33 -0.63
N LYS A 4 -23.50 -91.01 -0.65
CA LYS A 4 -22.72 -89.74 -0.70
C LYS A 4 -22.49 -89.11 -2.11
N ILE A 5 -23.34 -88.11 -2.43
CA ILE A 5 -23.09 -86.80 -3.12
C ILE A 5 -22.61 -86.75 -4.60
N ARG A 6 -23.44 -86.13 -5.46
CA ARG A 6 -23.19 -84.98 -6.40
C ARG A 6 -24.41 -84.85 -7.36
N GLN A 7 -24.90 -83.69 -7.80
CA GLN A 7 -24.45 -82.28 -7.70
C GLN A 7 -25.51 -81.37 -7.04
N ILE A 8 -25.33 -80.03 -7.05
CA ILE A 8 -26.16 -79.01 -6.35
C ILE A 8 -26.77 -78.00 -7.34
N VAL A 9 -27.96 -77.48 -7.02
CA VAL A 9 -28.76 -76.50 -7.77
C VAL A 9 -28.66 -75.10 -7.14
N ALA A 10 -28.51 -74.04 -7.94
CA ALA A 10 -28.91 -72.64 -7.69
C ALA A 10 -28.43 -71.72 -8.85
N VAL A 11 -28.91 -70.48 -9.06
CA VAL A 11 -30.28 -69.92 -9.22
C VAL A 11 -30.12 -68.47 -9.73
N LEU A 12 -31.13 -67.88 -10.36
CA LEU A 12 -31.09 -66.49 -10.88
C LEU A 12 -30.96 -65.42 -9.78
N GLY A 13 -30.35 -64.28 -10.10
CA GLY A 13 -30.41 -63.05 -9.30
C GLY A 13 -29.88 -61.82 -10.05
N ILE A 14 -30.75 -60.85 -10.35
CA ILE A 14 -30.38 -59.57 -11.00
C ILE A 14 -30.07 -58.55 -9.91
N GLY A 15 -28.86 -57.97 -9.93
CA GLY A 15 -28.43 -56.94 -8.97
C GLY A 15 -28.34 -55.55 -9.61
N ALA A 16 -29.31 -54.67 -9.34
CA ALA A 16 -29.25 -53.27 -9.74
C ALA A 16 -28.41 -52.47 -8.73
N VAL A 17 -27.19 -52.07 -9.10
CA VAL A 17 -26.28 -51.31 -8.23
C VAL A 17 -26.62 -49.82 -8.28
N LEU A 18 -27.35 -49.34 -7.27
CA LEU A 18 -27.68 -47.93 -7.10
C LEU A 18 -26.49 -47.16 -6.51
N THR A 19 -25.60 -46.63 -7.35
CA THR A 19 -24.41 -45.89 -6.90
C THR A 19 -24.77 -44.50 -6.38
N THR A 20 -24.88 -44.36 -5.06
CA THR A 20 -25.03 -43.06 -4.38
C THR A 20 -23.72 -42.26 -4.45
N GLY A 21 -23.66 -41.31 -5.40
CA GLY A 21 -22.54 -40.38 -5.51
C GLY A 21 -22.43 -39.49 -4.27
N LEU A 22 -21.38 -39.66 -3.48
CA LEU A 22 -21.05 -38.74 -2.38
C LEU A 22 -20.71 -37.36 -2.97
N PRO A 23 -21.26 -36.25 -2.43
CA PRO A 23 -20.84 -34.93 -2.84
C PRO A 23 -19.38 -34.72 -2.40
N VAL A 24 -18.48 -34.58 -3.38
CA VAL A 24 -17.09 -34.20 -3.11
C VAL A 24 -17.10 -32.75 -2.63
N GLY A 25 -17.09 -32.57 -1.31
CA GLY A 25 -17.00 -31.27 -0.68
C GLY A 25 -15.72 -30.57 -1.14
N ALA A 26 -15.87 -29.38 -1.73
CA ALA A 26 -14.73 -28.57 -2.14
C ALA A 26 -13.86 -28.27 -0.91
N GLN A 27 -12.65 -28.82 -0.87
CA GLN A 27 -11.69 -28.54 0.19
C GLN A 27 -11.19 -27.11 0.01
N ASP A 28 -11.71 -26.18 0.83
CA ASP A 28 -11.19 -24.83 0.89
C ASP A 28 -9.78 -24.88 1.48
N VAL A 29 -8.78 -24.90 0.60
CA VAL A 29 -7.37 -24.89 0.99
C VAL A 29 -7.09 -23.56 1.66
N ALA A 30 -6.95 -23.58 2.98
CA ALA A 30 -6.66 -22.39 3.78
C ALA A 30 -5.30 -21.80 3.39
N GLN A 31 -5.32 -20.85 2.45
CA GLN A 31 -4.12 -20.19 1.97
C GLN A 31 -3.52 -19.33 3.07
N LYS A 32 -2.19 -19.30 3.15
CA LYS A 32 -1.49 -18.36 4.02
C LYS A 32 -1.78 -16.94 3.55
N ALA A 33 -2.18 -16.06 4.47
CA ALA A 33 -2.18 -14.64 4.21
C ALA A 33 -0.73 -14.13 3.99
N ILE A 34 -0.60 -13.12 3.14
CA ILE A 34 0.67 -12.44 2.83
C ILE A 34 0.65 -10.96 3.25
N GLY A 35 -0.47 -10.49 3.79
CA GLY A 35 -0.70 -9.11 4.19
C GLY A 35 -2.15 -8.87 4.63
N PHE A 36 -2.50 -7.61 4.88
CA PHE A 36 -3.87 -7.19 5.19
C PHE A 36 -4.17 -5.76 4.70
N TYR A 37 -5.45 -5.47 4.50
CA TYR A 37 -5.91 -4.13 4.09
C TYR A 37 -5.95 -3.18 5.29
N MET A 38 -5.07 -2.17 5.29
CA MET A 38 -5.02 -1.09 6.29
C MET A 38 -6.16 -0.10 6.12
N THR A 39 -6.52 0.24 4.87
CA THR A 39 -7.56 1.21 4.52
C THR A 39 -8.29 0.75 3.27
N VAL A 40 -9.61 0.88 3.27
CA VAL A 40 -10.48 0.68 2.10
C VAL A 40 -11.39 1.90 2.02
N ILE A 41 -11.49 2.52 0.85
CA ILE A 41 -12.36 3.66 0.57
C ILE A 41 -13.19 3.28 -0.64
N GLY A 42 -14.52 3.30 -0.51
CA GLY A 42 -15.43 2.99 -1.61
C GLY A 42 -15.30 1.55 -2.10
N LYS A 43 -15.85 1.27 -3.29
CA LYS A 43 -16.03 -0.10 -3.76
C LYS A 43 -14.73 -0.73 -4.28
N THR A 44 -14.08 -1.47 -3.40
CA THR A 44 -12.97 -2.38 -3.69
C THR A 44 -13.42 -3.83 -3.60
N THR A 45 -13.01 -4.67 -4.55
CA THR A 45 -13.30 -6.11 -4.59
C THR A 45 -12.03 -6.93 -4.83
N VAL A 46 -11.98 -8.15 -4.29
CA VAL A 46 -10.85 -9.09 -4.47
C VAL A 46 -11.33 -10.44 -5.00
N ALA A 47 -10.63 -11.01 -5.98
CA ALA A 47 -10.81 -12.40 -6.40
C ALA A 47 -9.65 -13.26 -5.91
N HIS A 48 -9.96 -14.31 -5.16
CA HIS A 48 -8.98 -15.21 -4.54
C HIS A 48 -8.63 -16.38 -5.46
N ALA A 49 -7.34 -16.66 -5.64
CA ALA A 49 -6.90 -17.78 -6.48
C ALA A 49 -7.32 -19.14 -5.92
N GLY A 50 -7.66 -20.08 -6.79
CA GLY A 50 -8.09 -21.44 -6.41
C GLY A 50 -9.54 -21.56 -5.93
N ARG A 51 -10.24 -20.44 -5.73
CA ARG A 51 -11.70 -20.40 -5.56
C ARG A 51 -12.38 -20.10 -6.91
N PRO A 52 -13.70 -20.32 -7.06
CA PRO A 52 -14.44 -19.86 -8.23
C PRO A 52 -14.24 -18.35 -8.45
N PRO A 53 -14.29 -17.84 -9.70
CA PRO A 53 -13.99 -16.44 -10.03
C PRO A 53 -15.15 -15.51 -9.62
N VAL A 54 -15.32 -15.34 -8.32
CA VAL A 54 -16.32 -14.49 -7.67
C VAL A 54 -15.57 -13.41 -6.90
N THR A 55 -15.66 -12.17 -7.36
CA THR A 55 -15.02 -11.02 -6.71
C THR A 55 -15.79 -10.66 -5.43
N VAL A 56 -15.12 -10.73 -4.29
CA VAL A 56 -15.67 -10.49 -2.94
C VAL A 56 -15.40 -9.03 -2.52
N PRO A 57 -16.35 -8.31 -1.91
CA PRO A 57 -16.07 -6.95 -1.40
C PRO A 57 -15.01 -6.99 -0.29
N VAL A 58 -13.96 -6.18 -0.45
CA VAL A 58 -12.87 -6.06 0.52
C VAL A 58 -13.37 -5.31 1.75
N LYS A 59 -12.91 -5.72 2.94
CA LYS A 59 -13.21 -5.05 4.22
C LYS A 59 -11.93 -4.55 4.87
N LEU A 60 -12.05 -3.52 5.71
CA LEU A 60 -10.97 -3.05 6.58
C LEU A 60 -10.43 -4.23 7.42
N ARG A 61 -9.10 -4.38 7.46
CA ARG A 61 -8.39 -5.52 8.10
C ARG A 61 -8.72 -6.92 7.54
N ALA A 62 -9.31 -7.03 6.35
CA ALA A 62 -9.32 -8.30 5.64
C ALA A 62 -7.88 -8.71 5.26
N ASN A 63 -7.62 -10.01 5.16
CA ASN A 63 -6.34 -10.54 4.69
C ASN A 63 -6.19 -10.36 3.17
N VAL A 64 -4.94 -10.21 2.72
CA VAL A 64 -4.51 -10.42 1.34
C VAL A 64 -3.87 -11.80 1.24
N TYR A 65 -4.20 -12.56 0.19
CA TYR A 65 -3.65 -13.89 -0.09
C TYR A 65 -2.80 -13.90 -1.37
N PHE A 66 -2.02 -14.96 -1.53
CA PHE A 66 -1.17 -15.13 -2.72
C PHE A 66 -2.01 -15.33 -3.99
N LYS A 67 -1.65 -14.63 -5.07
CA LYS A 67 -2.41 -14.56 -6.34
C LYS A 67 -3.82 -13.95 -6.21
N ASP A 68 -4.06 -13.15 -5.17
CA ASP A 68 -5.22 -12.28 -5.15
C ASP A 68 -5.17 -11.27 -6.31
N VAL A 69 -6.34 -11.03 -6.92
CA VAL A 69 -6.58 -9.92 -7.84
C VAL A 69 -7.40 -8.87 -7.11
N ILE A 70 -6.85 -7.68 -6.96
CA ILE A 70 -7.47 -6.51 -6.32
C ILE A 70 -8.02 -5.60 -7.41
N GLU A 71 -9.31 -5.28 -7.35
CA GLU A 71 -10.04 -4.43 -8.30
C GLU A 71 -10.71 -3.26 -7.56
N THR A 72 -10.46 -2.03 -8.01
CA THR A 72 -11.06 -0.80 -7.47
C THR A 72 -11.93 -0.12 -8.53
N GLN A 73 -13.07 0.41 -8.13
CA GLN A 73 -13.93 1.20 -9.02
C GLN A 73 -13.54 2.70 -9.00
N ALA A 74 -14.28 3.54 -9.71
CA ALA A 74 -14.09 5.00 -9.68
C ALA A 74 -14.24 5.54 -8.24
N ALA A 75 -13.43 6.54 -7.88
CA ALA A 75 -13.28 7.09 -6.53
C ALA A 75 -12.96 6.07 -5.40
N ALA A 76 -12.68 4.80 -5.71
CA ALA A 76 -12.30 3.79 -4.73
C ALA A 76 -10.78 3.68 -4.58
N ARG A 77 -10.27 3.45 -3.37
CA ARG A 77 -8.84 3.27 -3.08
C ARG A 77 -8.64 2.19 -2.02
N ALA A 78 -7.59 1.38 -2.16
CA ALA A 78 -7.28 0.30 -1.22
C ALA A 78 -5.80 0.31 -0.85
N LYS A 79 -5.49 0.36 0.45
CA LYS A 79 -4.13 0.34 1.00
C LYS A 79 -3.90 -0.96 1.75
N ALA A 80 -2.92 -1.74 1.32
CA ALA A 80 -2.52 -3.00 1.95
C ALA A 80 -1.09 -2.92 2.49
N LEU A 81 -0.85 -3.62 3.61
CA LEU A 81 0.47 -3.90 4.18
C LEU A 81 0.78 -5.38 4.02
N PHE A 82 1.92 -5.69 3.42
CA PHE A 82 2.46 -7.04 3.28
C PHE A 82 3.39 -7.42 4.44
N GLU A 83 3.70 -8.70 4.59
CA GLU A 83 4.58 -9.22 5.67
C GLU A 83 6.03 -8.70 5.62
N ASP A 84 6.49 -8.19 4.48
CA ASP A 84 7.87 -7.74 4.22
C ASP A 84 8.12 -6.24 4.47
N ASP A 85 7.26 -5.59 5.26
CA ASP A 85 7.16 -4.14 5.50
C ASP A 85 6.80 -3.29 4.25
N SER A 86 6.35 -3.90 3.16
CA SER A 86 5.95 -3.18 1.94
C SER A 86 4.48 -2.74 1.99
N LEU A 87 4.21 -1.48 1.61
CA LEU A 87 2.85 -0.95 1.43
C LEU A 87 2.50 -0.84 -0.05
N LEU A 88 1.27 -1.24 -0.41
CA LEU A 88 0.67 -1.04 -1.72
C LEU A 88 -0.63 -0.25 -1.59
N THR A 89 -0.70 0.91 -2.22
CA THR A 89 -1.96 1.62 -2.46
C THR A 89 -2.40 1.40 -3.91
N VAL A 90 -3.53 0.73 -4.10
CA VAL A 90 -4.25 0.64 -5.37
C VAL A 90 -5.13 1.89 -5.49
N GLY A 91 -4.93 2.69 -6.54
CA GLY A 91 -5.74 3.87 -6.83
C GLY A 91 -7.10 3.50 -7.42
N GLU A 92 -7.86 4.47 -7.92
CA GLU A 92 -9.18 4.21 -8.54
C GLU A 92 -9.10 3.55 -9.92
N ASN A 93 -10.20 2.92 -10.36
CA ASN A 93 -10.36 2.27 -11.67
C ASN A 93 -9.26 1.24 -12.02
N SER A 94 -8.64 0.64 -11.00
CA SER A 94 -7.39 -0.09 -11.10
C SER A 94 -7.55 -1.59 -10.87
N ARG A 95 -6.66 -2.37 -11.49
CA ARG A 95 -6.61 -3.84 -11.33
C ARG A 95 -5.18 -4.29 -11.10
N VAL A 96 -4.89 -4.85 -9.93
CA VAL A 96 -3.56 -5.34 -9.53
C VAL A 96 -3.64 -6.81 -9.13
N GLU A 97 -2.79 -7.64 -9.73
CA GLU A 97 -2.62 -9.06 -9.43
C GLU A 97 -1.31 -9.29 -8.65
N VAL A 98 -1.34 -10.08 -7.57
CA VAL A 98 -0.14 -10.45 -6.80
C VAL A 98 0.47 -11.76 -7.34
N SER A 99 1.14 -11.67 -8.49
CA SER A 99 1.60 -12.83 -9.27
C SER A 99 2.72 -13.65 -8.60
N GLU A 100 3.66 -13.01 -7.90
CA GLU A 100 4.66 -13.67 -7.02
C GLU A 100 4.72 -12.98 -5.66
N TYR A 101 4.73 -13.77 -4.58
CA TYR A 101 5.10 -13.30 -3.25
C TYR A 101 5.90 -14.39 -2.50
N ILE A 102 7.14 -14.08 -2.15
CA ILE A 102 8.04 -14.92 -1.37
C ILE A 102 8.63 -14.04 -0.27
N TYR A 103 8.44 -14.41 1.00
CA TYR A 103 9.06 -13.76 2.14
C TYR A 103 9.66 -14.80 3.09
N ASP A 104 10.98 -14.75 3.21
CA ASP A 104 11.79 -15.58 4.10
C ASP A 104 12.77 -14.68 4.88
N PRO A 105 12.42 -14.26 6.11
CA PRO A 105 13.29 -13.43 6.92
C PRO A 105 14.52 -14.17 7.45
N SER A 106 14.50 -15.51 7.51
CA SER A 106 15.62 -16.31 8.01
C SER A 106 16.77 -16.38 7.00
N ASN A 107 16.44 -16.50 5.70
CA ASN A 107 17.41 -16.44 4.61
C ASN A 107 17.55 -15.02 4.00
N ASN A 108 16.92 -14.01 4.61
CA ASN A 108 16.89 -12.61 4.15
C ASN A 108 16.49 -12.47 2.67
N ARG A 109 15.55 -13.32 2.22
CA ARG A 109 15.09 -13.41 0.83
C ARG A 109 13.66 -12.89 0.74
N ARG A 110 13.45 -11.87 -0.08
CA ARG A 110 12.11 -11.34 -0.36
C ARG A 110 11.92 -11.00 -1.83
N SER A 111 10.84 -11.51 -2.40
CA SER A 111 10.48 -11.36 -3.82
C SER A 111 9.01 -11.02 -3.91
N ALA A 112 8.69 -9.85 -4.44
CA ALA A 112 7.32 -9.45 -4.75
C ALA A 112 7.24 -9.08 -6.23
N VAL A 113 6.33 -9.71 -6.97
CA VAL A 113 6.03 -9.40 -8.37
C VAL A 113 4.55 -9.09 -8.46
N LEU A 114 4.25 -7.81 -8.63
CA LEU A 114 2.91 -7.29 -8.83
C LEU A 114 2.67 -7.08 -10.33
N ARG A 115 1.42 -7.25 -10.77
CA ARG A 115 1.02 -6.99 -12.15
C ARG A 115 -0.15 -6.00 -12.17
N LEU A 116 0.14 -4.76 -12.55
CA LEU A 116 -0.85 -3.72 -12.78
C LEU A 116 -1.41 -3.90 -14.20
N VAL A 117 -2.69 -4.24 -14.31
CA VAL A 117 -3.35 -4.50 -15.60
C VAL A 117 -3.94 -3.23 -16.21
N GLN A 118 -4.50 -2.37 -15.37
CA GLN A 118 -5.05 -1.05 -15.71
C GLN A 118 -5.00 -0.13 -14.48
N GLY A 119 -5.11 1.17 -14.71
CA GLY A 119 -5.16 2.18 -13.65
C GLY A 119 -3.80 2.51 -13.04
N LYS A 120 -3.75 2.69 -11.71
CA LYS A 120 -2.67 3.37 -10.98
C LYS A 120 -2.37 2.65 -9.66
N ALA A 121 -1.10 2.46 -9.34
CA ALA A 121 -0.65 1.85 -8.09
C ALA A 121 0.57 2.55 -7.51
N ARG A 122 0.60 2.75 -6.20
CA ARG A 122 1.74 3.33 -5.46
C ARG A 122 2.30 2.28 -4.51
N ALA A 123 3.61 2.08 -4.54
CA ALA A 123 4.32 1.14 -3.67
C ALA A 123 5.36 1.87 -2.81
N LEU A 124 5.28 1.69 -1.49
CA LEU A 124 6.40 1.97 -0.58
C LEU A 124 7.10 0.65 -0.31
N VAL A 125 8.35 0.56 -0.72
CA VAL A 125 9.15 -0.66 -0.62
C VAL A 125 10.14 -0.49 0.53
N GLY A 126 9.77 -1.00 1.71
CA GLY A 126 10.51 -0.81 2.95
C GLY A 126 11.88 -1.48 2.95
N ARG A 127 12.87 -0.87 3.64
CA ARG A 127 14.28 -1.34 3.79
C ARG A 127 15.05 -1.51 2.48
N LEU A 128 16.39 -1.40 2.54
CA LEU A 128 17.24 -1.70 1.38
C LEU A 128 17.36 -3.23 1.19
N PHE A 129 17.25 -3.72 -0.05
CA PHE A 129 17.40 -5.15 -0.36
C PHE A 129 18.87 -5.57 -0.32
N VAL A 130 19.32 -6.03 0.85
CA VAL A 130 20.71 -6.49 1.06
C VAL A 130 20.91 -8.00 0.84
N GLY A 131 19.84 -8.80 0.86
CA GLY A 131 19.89 -10.23 0.61
C GLY A 131 19.88 -10.58 -0.89
N LEU A 132 20.80 -11.45 -1.31
CA LEU A 132 20.96 -11.88 -2.70
C LEU A 132 19.66 -12.45 -3.29
N GLY A 133 19.36 -12.06 -4.54
CA GLY A 133 18.17 -12.51 -5.26
C GLY A 133 16.84 -11.84 -4.85
N SER A 134 16.85 -10.93 -3.87
CA SER A 134 15.66 -10.19 -3.46
C SER A 134 15.27 -9.09 -4.46
N ARG A 135 13.97 -8.87 -4.65
CA ARG A 135 13.40 -7.99 -5.68
C ARG A 135 12.01 -7.45 -5.30
N PHE A 136 11.66 -6.30 -5.86
CA PHE A 136 10.29 -5.81 -5.95
C PHE A 136 10.05 -5.34 -7.38
N GLU A 137 9.11 -5.96 -8.08
CA GLU A 137 8.82 -5.68 -9.49
C GLU A 137 7.32 -5.36 -9.68
N VAL A 138 7.03 -4.36 -10.51
CA VAL A 138 5.68 -4.06 -11.01
C VAL A 138 5.69 -4.18 -12.53
N HIS A 139 4.90 -5.11 -13.06
CA HIS A 139 4.75 -5.36 -14.50
C HIS A 139 3.44 -4.74 -14.99
N THR A 140 3.48 -4.08 -16.14
CA THR A 140 2.31 -3.52 -16.85
C THR A 140 2.20 -4.14 -18.25
N PRO A 141 1.15 -3.83 -19.04
CA PRO A 141 1.04 -4.32 -20.42
C PRO A 141 2.13 -3.81 -21.37
N THR A 142 2.89 -2.77 -21.00
CA THR A 142 3.87 -2.10 -21.89
C THR A 142 5.28 -2.00 -21.30
N ALA A 143 5.44 -2.15 -19.98
CA ALA A 143 6.70 -1.92 -19.29
C ALA A 143 6.86 -2.80 -18.04
N SER A 144 8.09 -2.89 -17.52
CA SER A 144 8.41 -3.52 -16.24
C SER A 144 9.27 -2.60 -15.38
N THR A 145 8.94 -2.51 -14.10
CA THR A 145 9.45 -1.53 -13.14
C THR A 145 10.05 -2.26 -11.94
N ALA A 146 11.38 -2.23 -11.77
CA ALA A 146 12.07 -2.90 -10.67
C ALA A 146 12.61 -1.89 -9.65
N ALA A 147 12.18 -1.99 -8.39
CA ALA A 147 12.42 -1.00 -7.36
C ALA A 147 13.37 -1.48 -6.25
N ARG A 148 14.25 -0.60 -5.76
CA ARG A 148 15.19 -0.92 -4.66
C ARG A 148 15.10 0.09 -3.52
N GLY A 149 14.27 -0.23 -2.51
CA GLY A 149 14.16 0.52 -1.25
C GLY A 149 13.72 1.97 -1.44
N THR A 150 12.52 2.18 -1.98
CA THR A 150 12.07 3.48 -2.48
C THR A 150 10.54 3.60 -2.46
N TYR A 151 10.00 4.78 -2.79
CA TYR A 151 8.58 5.10 -2.79
C TYR A 151 8.18 5.62 -4.17
N PHE A 152 7.25 4.95 -4.84
CA PHE A 152 6.96 5.25 -6.24
C PHE A 152 5.51 5.02 -6.64
N VAL A 153 5.10 5.68 -7.72
CA VAL A 153 3.78 5.55 -8.37
C VAL A 153 3.98 5.03 -9.79
N VAL A 154 3.28 3.95 -10.15
CA VAL A 154 3.11 3.49 -11.53
C VAL A 154 1.68 3.82 -11.96
N TRP A 155 1.51 4.33 -13.18
CA TRP A 155 0.19 4.42 -13.81
C TRP A 155 0.26 3.95 -15.26
N ILE A 156 -0.88 3.47 -15.73
CA ILE A 156 -1.12 3.14 -17.13
C ILE A 156 -2.00 4.23 -17.71
N GLU A 157 -1.61 4.76 -18.86
CA GLU A 157 -2.46 5.65 -19.67
C GLU A 157 -3.17 4.82 -20.73
N GLU A 158 -4.47 5.06 -20.95
CA GLU A 158 -5.26 4.39 -21.99
C GLU A 158 -5.34 5.27 -23.24
N ASN A 159 -4.99 4.74 -24.41
CA ASN A 159 -5.08 5.47 -25.67
C ASN A 159 -6.49 5.36 -26.26
N SER A 160 -7.33 6.37 -26.01
CA SER A 160 -8.62 6.55 -26.68
C SER A 160 -8.51 6.77 -28.20
N SER A 161 -7.29 6.93 -28.73
CA SER A 161 -6.99 7.22 -30.14
C SER A 161 -6.93 5.99 -31.05
N GLY A 162 -7.24 4.78 -30.54
CA GLY A 162 -7.26 3.56 -31.33
C GLY A 162 -8.24 3.62 -32.50
N LYS A 163 -7.72 3.84 -33.72
CA LYS A 163 -8.46 3.99 -35.00
C LYS A 163 -9.07 2.67 -35.50
N LEU A 164 -9.76 1.94 -34.62
CA LEU A 164 -10.61 0.78 -34.86
C LEU A 164 -11.40 0.35 -33.59
N GLY A 165 -11.54 1.21 -32.57
CA GLY A 165 -12.40 0.94 -31.40
C GLY A 165 -11.85 -0.07 -30.41
N LYS A 166 -10.53 -0.19 -30.29
CA LYS A 166 -9.86 -0.96 -29.24
C LYS A 166 -9.22 -0.02 -28.22
N ASN A 167 -9.39 -0.30 -26.93
CA ASN A 167 -8.57 0.31 -25.87
C ASN A 167 -7.15 -0.25 -25.99
N GLU A 168 -6.31 0.42 -26.76
CA GLU A 168 -4.88 0.14 -26.79
C GLU A 168 -4.23 0.84 -25.60
N THR A 169 -3.30 0.16 -24.92
CA THR A 169 -2.55 0.78 -23.82
C THR A 169 -1.73 1.94 -24.41
N GLY A 170 -1.91 3.16 -23.91
CA GLY A 170 -1.22 4.34 -24.42
C GLY A 170 0.22 4.42 -23.95
N GLY A 171 0.46 4.03 -22.70
CA GLY A 171 1.80 3.89 -22.14
C GLY A 171 1.78 3.53 -20.66
N THR A 172 2.97 3.45 -20.09
CA THR A 172 3.18 3.38 -18.64
C THR A 172 4.04 4.55 -18.20
N GLY A 173 3.63 5.19 -17.12
CA GLY A 173 4.42 6.18 -16.40
C GLY A 173 4.89 5.66 -15.04
N ILE A 174 6.02 6.19 -14.60
CA ILE A 174 6.65 5.93 -13.31
C ILE A 174 7.09 7.26 -12.69
N ALA A 175 6.79 7.47 -11.41
CA ALA A 175 7.26 8.61 -10.62
C ALA A 175 7.88 8.11 -9.31
N ASN A 176 9.16 8.37 -9.11
CA ASN A 176 9.86 8.10 -7.85
C ASN A 176 9.66 9.30 -6.92
N ILE A 177 8.62 9.21 -6.08
CA ILE A 177 8.25 10.21 -5.08
C ILE A 177 9.05 10.08 -3.77
N GLY A 178 9.94 9.09 -3.66
CA GLY A 178 10.80 8.87 -2.51
C GLY A 178 11.96 9.86 -2.42
N GLY A 179 12.53 9.99 -1.23
CA GLY A 179 13.79 10.71 -1.00
C GLY A 179 15.04 9.85 -1.16
N SER A 180 14.90 8.55 -1.47
CA SER A 180 16.03 7.61 -1.62
C SER A 180 15.62 6.40 -2.46
N GLY A 181 16.63 5.59 -2.83
CA GLY A 181 16.48 4.41 -3.69
C GLY A 181 16.20 4.75 -5.16
N ILE A 182 16.40 3.76 -6.04
CA ILE A 182 16.26 3.91 -7.49
C ILE A 182 15.20 2.94 -7.99
N VAL A 183 14.46 3.35 -9.02
CA VAL A 183 13.56 2.50 -9.78
C VAL A 183 14.11 2.31 -11.19
N ALA A 184 14.47 1.08 -11.56
CA ALA A 184 14.86 0.72 -12.91
C ALA A 184 13.59 0.47 -13.75
N PHE A 185 13.31 1.34 -14.71
CA PHE A 185 12.12 1.31 -15.55
C PHE A 185 12.46 0.84 -16.96
N THR A 186 11.78 -0.20 -17.46
CA THR A 186 12.12 -0.86 -18.73
C THR A 186 10.93 -0.94 -19.66
N SER A 187 11.09 -0.42 -20.89
CA SER A 187 10.12 -0.50 -22.00
C SER A 187 10.88 -0.52 -23.33
N GLY A 188 10.26 -0.99 -24.41
CA GLY A 188 10.86 -0.95 -25.76
C GLY A 188 12.27 -1.58 -25.86
N GLY A 189 12.59 -2.56 -25.00
CA GLY A 189 13.91 -3.18 -24.91
C GLY A 189 15.01 -2.31 -24.28
N ARG A 190 14.68 -1.17 -23.65
CA ARG A 190 15.64 -0.26 -22.97
C ARG A 190 15.23 0.01 -21.53
N THR A 191 16.22 0.02 -20.64
CA THR A 191 16.06 0.38 -19.22
C THR A 191 16.56 1.81 -18.99
N VAL A 192 15.87 2.55 -18.14
CA VAL A 192 16.23 3.88 -17.63
C VAL A 192 16.09 3.86 -16.11
N ASP A 193 17.12 4.30 -15.39
CA ASP A 193 17.06 4.47 -13.94
C ASP A 193 16.34 5.78 -13.59
N VAL A 194 15.32 5.70 -12.74
CA VAL A 194 14.49 6.81 -12.27
C VAL A 194 14.89 7.15 -10.82
N PRO A 195 15.76 8.14 -10.60
CA PRO A 195 16.23 8.54 -9.27
C PRO A 195 15.15 9.25 -8.44
N PRO A 196 15.39 9.48 -7.13
CA PRO A 196 14.49 10.24 -6.24
C PRO A 196 14.03 11.57 -6.84
N GLN A 197 12.77 11.92 -6.62
CA GLN A 197 12.13 13.14 -7.11
C GLN A 197 12.15 13.30 -8.65
N THR A 198 12.04 12.19 -9.39
CA THR A 198 11.92 12.22 -10.87
C THR A 198 10.82 11.28 -11.38
N PHE A 199 10.40 11.51 -12.62
CA PHE A 199 9.46 10.65 -13.34
C PHE A 199 9.97 10.32 -14.76
N SER A 200 9.48 9.22 -15.33
CA SER A 200 9.72 8.80 -16.71
C SER A 200 8.42 8.23 -17.29
N PHE A 201 8.28 8.28 -18.61
CA PHE A 201 7.13 7.74 -19.33
C PHE A 201 7.57 6.95 -20.55
N ALA A 202 6.90 5.84 -20.83
CA ALA A 202 7.08 5.04 -22.04
C ALA A 202 5.72 4.81 -22.71
N LYS A 203 5.60 5.20 -23.98
CA LYS A 203 4.45 4.81 -24.81
C LYS A 203 4.52 3.31 -25.14
N ALA A 204 3.40 2.71 -25.54
CA ALA A 204 3.39 1.31 -25.94
C ALA A 204 4.39 1.01 -27.08
N GLY A 205 5.36 0.14 -26.80
CA GLY A 205 6.42 -0.25 -27.74
C GLY A 205 7.64 0.68 -27.77
N ASP A 206 7.50 1.94 -27.36
CA ASP A 206 8.60 2.91 -27.29
C ASP A 206 9.48 2.67 -26.05
N PRO A 207 10.78 3.03 -26.10
CA PRO A 207 11.64 3.06 -24.93
C PRO A 207 11.25 4.20 -23.97
N PRO A 208 11.64 4.13 -22.68
CA PRO A 208 11.34 5.19 -21.72
C PRO A 208 11.98 6.54 -22.07
N SER A 209 11.30 7.62 -21.73
CA SER A 209 11.87 8.96 -21.71
C SER A 209 13.04 9.04 -20.71
N PRO A 210 14.02 9.93 -20.92
CA PRO A 210 14.92 10.35 -19.86
C PRO A 210 14.13 10.80 -18.61
N PRO A 211 14.67 10.63 -17.38
CA PRO A 211 14.00 11.07 -16.17
C PRO A 211 13.89 12.59 -16.12
N ALA A 212 12.69 13.11 -15.86
CA ALA A 212 12.41 14.52 -15.66
C ALA A 212 12.10 14.81 -14.16
N PRO A 213 12.47 15.98 -13.62
CA PRO A 213 12.25 16.29 -12.22
C PRO A 213 10.76 16.44 -11.87
N LEU A 214 10.38 15.98 -10.68
CA LEU A 214 9.10 16.27 -10.05
C LEU A 214 9.13 17.69 -9.45
N SER A 215 9.14 18.70 -10.33
CA SER A 215 9.09 20.13 -10.03
C SER A 215 7.96 20.81 -10.81
N ASP A 216 7.48 21.96 -10.35
CA ASP A 216 6.28 22.77 -10.68
C ASP A 216 5.58 22.65 -12.05
N ASN A 217 6.21 22.15 -13.10
CA ASN A 217 5.62 21.81 -14.40
C ASN A 217 5.43 20.28 -14.59
N VAL A 218 5.00 19.58 -13.54
CA VAL A 218 4.69 18.14 -13.58
C VAL A 218 3.48 17.88 -14.50
N PRO A 219 3.55 16.95 -15.48
CA PRO A 219 2.42 16.62 -16.35
C PRO A 219 1.20 16.13 -15.57
N ALA A 220 0.00 16.51 -16.03
CA ALA A 220 -1.25 16.26 -15.32
C ALA A 220 -1.51 14.77 -15.00
N SER A 221 -1.07 13.84 -15.85
CA SER A 221 -1.22 12.40 -15.59
C SER A 221 -0.34 11.91 -14.43
N VAL A 222 0.87 12.45 -14.28
CA VAL A 222 1.77 12.19 -13.15
C VAL A 222 1.15 12.73 -11.86
N THR A 223 0.70 14.00 -11.87
CA THR A 223 0.06 14.65 -10.71
C THR A 223 -1.22 13.94 -10.28
N ALA A 224 -2.06 13.52 -11.24
CA ALA A 224 -3.24 12.72 -10.96
C ALA A 224 -2.88 11.32 -10.43
N ALA A 225 -1.88 10.65 -11.00
CA ALA A 225 -1.42 9.35 -10.49
C ALA A 225 -0.91 9.43 -9.05
N ILE A 226 -0.24 10.51 -8.68
CA ILE A 226 0.11 10.80 -7.29
C ILE A 226 -1.18 10.99 -6.47
N ALA A 227 -2.03 11.98 -6.77
CA ALA A 227 -3.22 12.28 -5.98
C ALA A 227 -4.21 11.09 -5.83
N ASP A 228 -4.38 10.28 -6.87
CA ASP A 228 -5.30 9.13 -6.89
C ASP A 228 -4.78 7.89 -6.18
N THR A 229 -3.47 7.84 -5.92
CA THR A 229 -2.86 6.83 -5.07
C THR A 229 -2.53 7.36 -3.67
N GLU A 230 -2.98 8.57 -3.35
CA GLU A 230 -2.85 9.13 -2.01
C GLU A 230 -3.96 8.63 -1.09
N VAL A 231 -3.52 7.98 -0.02
CA VAL A 231 -4.36 7.53 1.10
C VAL A 231 -3.57 7.82 2.37
N ALA A 232 -4.06 8.80 3.13
CA ALA A 232 -3.51 9.17 4.43
C ALA A 232 -3.42 7.96 5.37
N ASP A 233 -2.42 7.96 6.25
CA ASP A 233 -2.17 6.83 7.18
C ASP A 233 -3.22 6.71 8.30
N THR A 234 -4.10 7.70 8.45
CA THR A 234 -5.29 7.61 9.29
C THR A 234 -6.31 6.65 8.65
N PRO A 235 -6.68 5.52 9.29
CA PRO A 235 -7.66 4.60 8.73
C PRO A 235 -9.05 5.24 8.75
N THR A 236 -9.52 5.70 7.59
CA THR A 236 -10.90 6.17 7.41
C THR A 236 -11.87 5.02 7.63
N SER A 237 -12.43 4.93 8.83
CA SER A 237 -13.52 4.02 9.13
C SER A 237 -14.76 4.44 8.34
N GLU A 238 -15.32 3.56 7.52
CA GLU A 238 -16.63 3.75 6.92
C GLU A 238 -17.70 3.63 8.02
N LEU A 239 -17.96 4.72 8.76
CA LEU A 239 -19.10 4.79 9.67
C LEU A 239 -20.41 4.72 8.86
N PRO A 240 -21.44 3.96 9.30
CA PRO A 240 -22.68 3.75 8.54
C PRO A 240 -23.53 4.99 8.20
N GLY A 241 -23.13 6.20 8.59
CA GLY A 241 -23.89 7.43 8.33
C GLY A 241 -23.91 7.88 6.87
N GLN A 242 -22.86 7.57 6.08
CA GLN A 242 -22.72 8.15 4.73
C GLN A 242 -23.61 7.50 3.65
N VAL A 243 -24.18 6.32 3.91
CA VAL A 243 -25.21 5.73 3.03
C VAL A 243 -26.61 6.33 3.24
N ALA A 244 -26.87 6.99 4.37
CA ALA A 244 -28.17 7.60 4.66
C ALA A 244 -28.45 8.86 3.83
N ALA A 245 -27.40 9.58 3.40
CA ALA A 245 -27.52 10.78 2.57
C ALA A 245 -28.01 10.51 1.13
N ALA A 246 -27.98 9.25 0.68
CA ALA A 246 -28.42 8.85 -0.67
C ALA A 246 -29.93 8.59 -0.79
N VAL A 247 -30.70 8.73 0.30
CA VAL A 247 -32.16 8.51 0.34
C VAL A 247 -32.84 9.75 0.94
N GLY A 248 -32.86 10.87 0.20
CA GLY A 248 -33.16 12.19 0.80
C GLY A 248 -33.69 13.32 -0.09
N GLN A 249 -34.19 13.05 -1.31
CA GLN A 249 -34.90 14.02 -2.18
C GLN A 249 -36.06 13.27 -2.88
N ALA A 250 -37.24 13.84 -3.15
CA ALA A 250 -37.66 15.25 -3.22
C ALA A 250 -39.05 15.50 -2.53
N PRO A 251 -39.60 16.74 -2.46
CA PRO A 251 -40.62 17.12 -1.46
C PRO A 251 -42.06 17.32 -1.98
N SER A 252 -43.03 17.38 -1.07
CA SER A 252 -44.31 18.11 -1.29
C SER A 252 -45.03 18.51 0.02
N LEU A 253 -45.32 19.82 0.14
CA LEU A 253 -46.52 20.46 0.73
C LEU A 253 -47.21 19.84 1.98
N LEU A 254 -47.33 20.64 3.06
CA LEU A 254 -48.62 21.27 3.45
C LEU A 254 -48.43 22.31 4.58
N VAL A 255 -49.45 23.17 4.80
CA VAL A 255 -49.44 24.30 5.75
C VAL A 255 -50.63 24.20 6.71
N ALA A 256 -50.35 24.25 8.01
CA ALA A 256 -51.20 24.69 9.15
C ALA A 256 -50.27 24.71 10.39
N GLU A 257 -50.10 25.77 11.18
CA GLU A 257 -51.08 26.51 11.98
C GLU A 257 -51.84 25.66 13.03
N SER A 258 -51.45 25.78 14.30
CA SER A 258 -52.32 26.32 15.37
C SER A 258 -51.57 26.49 16.69
N SER A 259 -52.10 27.32 17.59
CA SER A 259 -51.49 27.68 18.89
C SER A 259 -52.35 27.24 20.08
N ALA A 260 -51.74 26.55 21.06
CA ALA A 260 -52.23 26.37 22.42
C ALA A 260 -51.01 26.35 23.37
N LEU A 261 -50.87 27.20 24.40
CA LEU A 261 -51.69 27.31 25.63
C LEU A 261 -51.61 26.03 26.49
N LEU A 262 -51.43 26.04 27.82
CA LEU A 262 -50.86 26.99 28.81
C LEU A 262 -51.00 26.29 30.19
N SER A 263 -50.17 26.58 31.20
CA SER A 263 -50.40 26.25 32.64
C SER A 263 -50.55 24.75 33.02
N THR A 264 -50.37 24.28 34.26
CA THR A 264 -49.43 24.58 35.38
C THR A 264 -48.85 23.20 35.83
N SER A 265 -48.07 22.94 36.89
CA SER A 265 -47.57 23.62 38.10
C SER A 265 -46.23 22.91 38.49
N ASN A 266 -45.54 23.08 39.64
CA ASN A 266 -45.79 23.82 40.88
C ASN A 266 -44.43 24.26 41.52
N LEU A 267 -44.47 24.90 42.69
CA LEU A 267 -43.30 25.49 43.36
C LEU A 267 -42.56 24.51 44.30
N SER A 268 -41.22 24.56 44.31
CA SER A 268 -40.34 24.16 45.43
C SER A 268 -39.01 24.91 45.31
N THR A 269 -38.40 25.29 46.44
CA THR A 269 -37.63 26.55 46.52
C THR A 269 -36.23 26.43 47.09
N LEU A 270 -35.26 27.11 46.45
CA LEU A 270 -34.02 27.68 47.04
C LEU A 270 -33.00 26.66 47.61
N THR A 271 -31.69 26.90 47.75
CA THR A 271 -30.83 28.05 47.41
C THR A 271 -29.39 27.56 47.22
N LEU A 272 -28.61 28.19 46.32
CA LEU A 272 -27.14 28.26 46.41
C LEU A 272 -26.69 29.66 45.91
N PRO A 273 -25.69 30.31 46.54
CA PRO A 273 -25.36 31.71 46.29
C PRO A 273 -24.41 31.96 45.11
N THR A 274 -24.38 33.22 44.64
CA THR A 274 -23.68 33.70 43.45
C THR A 274 -22.35 34.39 43.79
N SER A 275 -21.46 34.51 42.79
CA SER A 275 -20.27 35.40 42.73
C SER A 275 -19.03 34.94 43.52
N THR A 276 -17.80 35.35 43.19
CA THR A 276 -17.32 36.40 42.26
C THR A 276 -16.24 35.90 41.29
N LEU A 277 -16.01 36.66 40.21
CA LEU A 277 -14.80 36.56 39.39
C LEU A 277 -13.63 37.29 40.08
N ALA A 278 -12.49 36.63 40.20
CA ALA A 278 -11.19 37.25 40.48
C ALA A 278 -10.12 36.58 39.60
N SER A 279 -9.03 37.29 39.33
CA SER A 279 -8.04 36.92 38.31
C SER A 279 -6.61 36.94 38.85
N VAL A 280 -5.62 36.78 37.96
CA VAL A 280 -4.18 37.11 38.11
C VAL A 280 -3.22 35.96 38.50
N GLN A 281 -2.28 35.73 37.56
CA GLN A 281 -0.95 35.11 37.65
C GLN A 281 -0.76 33.64 38.05
N ALA A 282 0.04 32.95 37.22
CA ALA A 282 0.68 31.68 37.54
C ALA A 282 2.07 31.91 38.16
N SER A 283 2.51 30.96 39.00
CA SER A 283 3.88 30.87 39.53
C SER A 283 4.46 29.49 39.24
N LEU A 284 5.28 29.40 38.18
CA LEU A 284 6.07 28.19 37.89
C LEU A 284 7.26 28.13 38.84
N THR A 285 7.47 26.98 39.50
CA THR A 285 8.66 26.73 40.34
C THR A 285 9.52 25.61 39.72
N PRO A 286 10.78 25.86 39.34
CA PRO A 286 11.68 24.82 38.85
C PRO A 286 12.36 24.07 40.02
N PRO A 287 12.67 22.77 39.86
CA PRO A 287 13.43 22.00 40.84
C PRO A 287 14.92 22.40 40.88
N PRO A 288 15.63 22.14 41.99
CA PRO A 288 16.98 22.66 42.23
C PRO A 288 18.10 21.89 41.49
N VAL A 289 19.21 22.59 41.23
CA VAL A 289 20.44 22.05 40.63
C VAL A 289 21.38 21.53 41.73
N VAL A 290 21.93 20.33 41.56
CA VAL A 290 23.00 19.79 42.41
C VAL A 290 24.36 20.21 41.84
N SER A 291 25.24 20.74 42.69
CA SER A 291 26.61 21.12 42.33
C SER A 291 27.62 20.17 42.95
N GLY A 292 28.63 19.76 42.18
CA GLY A 292 29.76 18.94 42.62
C GLY A 292 31.01 19.32 41.82
N SER A 293 32.08 19.71 42.51
CA SER A 293 33.26 20.35 41.93
C SER A 293 34.43 19.39 41.69
N GLY A 294 35.23 19.65 40.65
CA GLY A 294 36.46 18.92 40.36
C GLY A 294 37.38 19.71 39.43
N LEU A 295 38.58 20.04 39.91
CA LEU A 295 39.65 20.72 39.16
C LEU A 295 40.31 19.72 38.18
N ASN A 296 40.78 20.10 36.99
CA ASN A 296 41.93 20.98 36.81
C ASN A 296 42.08 21.47 35.36
N ALA A 297 42.90 22.51 35.15
CA ALA A 297 43.29 23.01 33.82
C ALA A 297 44.80 22.84 33.60
N VAL A 298 45.19 22.57 32.35
CA VAL A 298 46.58 22.69 31.88
C VAL A 298 46.57 23.46 30.56
N ILE A 299 47.25 24.60 30.54
CA ILE A 299 47.50 25.41 29.33
C ILE A 299 48.97 25.20 28.95
N GLY A 300 49.24 24.88 27.69
CA GLY A 300 50.59 24.79 27.12
C GLY A 300 50.69 25.65 25.86
N THR A 301 51.69 26.52 25.81
CA THR A 301 51.84 27.52 24.73
C THR A 301 53.31 27.68 24.34
N LEU A 302 53.53 28.20 23.12
CA LEU A 302 54.81 28.65 22.53
C LEU A 302 55.76 27.57 21.99
N GLY A 303 56.29 27.86 20.81
CA GLY A 303 57.22 27.03 20.04
C GLY A 303 57.37 27.58 18.62
N VAL A 304 58.18 28.63 18.45
CA VAL A 304 58.39 29.31 17.16
C VAL A 304 59.73 28.88 16.56
N GLY A 305 59.71 28.43 15.31
CA GLY A 305 60.88 28.08 14.49
C GLY A 305 60.43 27.87 13.05
N GLY A 306 61.24 28.22 12.05
CA GLY A 306 60.74 28.33 10.68
C GLY A 306 61.73 27.96 9.58
N GLY A 307 61.21 27.94 8.35
CA GLY A 307 61.96 28.04 7.11
C GLY A 307 62.50 26.73 6.51
N LEU A 308 61.76 26.14 5.57
CA LEU A 308 62.16 25.90 4.16
C LEU A 308 61.06 25.10 3.42
N PRO A 309 60.95 25.17 2.07
CA PRO A 309 59.78 24.69 1.33
C PRO A 309 59.93 23.28 0.73
N GLY A 310 58.80 22.65 0.38
CA GLY A 310 58.77 21.64 -0.69
C GLY A 310 58.22 20.24 -0.38
N GLY A 311 57.04 20.12 0.24
CA GLY A 311 56.33 18.84 0.37
C GLY A 311 54.82 19.01 0.43
N ILE A 312 54.08 18.27 -0.39
CA ILE A 312 52.60 18.21 -0.36
C ILE A 312 52.21 16.85 0.23
N CYS A 313 51.51 16.86 1.36
CA CYS A 313 50.87 15.67 1.93
C CYS A 313 49.37 15.92 2.10
N VAL A 314 48.57 14.86 1.98
CA VAL A 314 47.10 14.92 2.13
C VAL A 314 46.70 13.85 3.14
N GLY A 315 46.33 14.29 4.35
CA GLY A 315 46.13 13.39 5.49
C GLY A 315 47.42 12.71 5.94
N SER A 316 47.30 11.56 6.61
CA SER A 316 48.42 10.82 7.22
C SER A 316 49.32 10.06 6.22
N ILE A 317 49.33 10.47 4.95
CA ILE A 317 50.07 9.80 3.87
C ILE A 317 50.87 10.85 3.09
N CYS A 318 52.20 10.70 3.12
CA CYS A 318 53.15 11.42 2.26
C CYS A 318 53.80 10.41 1.32
N LEU A 319 53.67 10.58 0.00
CA LEU A 319 54.38 9.73 -0.96
C LEU A 319 55.81 10.27 -1.21
N PRO A 320 56.84 9.42 -1.27
CA PRO A 320 58.16 9.83 -1.72
C PRO A 320 58.16 10.10 -3.23
N LYS A 321 58.88 11.15 -3.64
CA LYS A 321 59.11 11.45 -5.05
C LYS A 321 60.25 10.57 -5.58
N LEU A 322 59.91 9.62 -6.47
CA LEU A 322 60.88 8.84 -7.23
C LEU A 322 61.62 9.74 -8.25
N PRO A 323 62.87 9.37 -8.64
CA PRO A 323 63.73 10.19 -9.51
C PRO A 323 63.21 10.27 -10.96
#